data_AF-B1V7H8-F1
#
_entry.id   AF-B1V7H8-F1
#
_cell.length_a   1.000
_cell.length_b   1.000
_cell.length_c   1.000
_cell.angle_alpha   90.00
_cell.angle_beta   90.00
_cell.angle_gamma   90.00
#
_symmetry.space_group_name_H-M   'P 1'
#
loop_
_entity.id
_entity.type
_entity.pdbx_description
1 polymer ?
#
loop_
_entity_poly.entity_id
_entity_poly.type
_entity_poly.pdbx_seq_one_letter_code
_entity_poly.pdbx_strand_id
1 'polypeptide(L)' 'MVNKKYNLFLAPQFNRLTNGAKLRVDLLGDMKIKDIPELKGFTIKYVTKGYEDLVKQGNLLVPRKVRYIEIFKK' A
#
# COMPACT_ATOMS: atom_id res chain seq x y z
N MET A 1 -17.54 7.56 7.17
CA MET A 1 -16.51 7.17 6.19
C MET A 1 -15.34 6.60 6.96
N VAL A 2 -14.98 5.32 6.73
CA VAL A 2 -13.81 4.73 7.38
C VAL A 2 -12.58 5.47 6.88
N ASN A 3 -11.90 6.17 7.78
CA ASN A 3 -10.69 6.94 7.49
C ASN A 3 -9.52 5.95 7.26
N LYS A 4 -9.60 5.18 6.17
CA LYS A 4 -8.54 4.23 5.81
C LYS A 4 -7.26 5.04 5.57
N LYS A 5 -6.22 4.70 6.32
CA LYS A 5 -4.90 5.35 6.26
C LYS A 5 -4.01 4.77 5.16
N TYR A 6 -4.52 3.83 4.37
CA TYR A 6 -3.83 3.24 3.22
C TYR A 6 -4.82 2.69 2.20
N ASN A 7 -4.37 2.53 0.97
CA ASN A 7 -5.06 1.77 -0.08
C ASN A 7 -4.11 0.73 -0.68
N LEU A 8 -4.66 -0.44 -1.01
CA LEU A 8 -3.95 -1.52 -1.69
C LEU A 8 -4.57 -1.73 -3.06
N PHE A 9 -3.74 -1.75 -4.10
CA PHE A 9 -4.13 -2.06 -5.45
C PHE A 9 -3.30 -3.24 -5.94
N LEU A 10 -3.97 -4.36 -6.20
CA LEU A 10 -3.35 -5.52 -6.83
C LEU A 10 -3.07 -5.20 -8.30
N ALA A 11 -1.93 -5.67 -8.82
CA ALA A 11 -1.70 -5.60 -10.25
C ALA A 11 -2.76 -6.44 -11.00
N PRO A 12 -3.14 -6.07 -12.23
CA PRO A 12 -4.28 -6.66 -12.93
C PRO A 12 -4.22 -8.18 -13.08
N GLN A 13 -3.02 -8.76 -13.09
CA GLN A 13 -2.82 -10.21 -13.16
C GLN A 13 -3.12 -10.98 -11.86
N PHE A 14 -3.45 -10.29 -10.76
CA PHE A 14 -3.72 -10.91 -9.46
C PHE A 14 -5.12 -10.57 -8.94
N ASN A 15 -5.88 -11.60 -8.60
CA ASN A 15 -7.24 -11.45 -8.04
C ASN A 15 -7.27 -11.54 -6.50
N ARG A 16 -6.13 -11.89 -5.88
CA ARG A 16 -5.97 -12.04 -4.43
C ARG A 16 -4.52 -11.84 -4.01
N LEU A 17 -4.30 -11.58 -2.71
CA LEU A 17 -2.97 -11.60 -2.11
C LEU A 17 -2.43 -13.03 -2.15
N THR A 18 -1.42 -13.28 -2.98
CA THR A 18 -0.77 -14.58 -3.16
C THR A 18 0.74 -14.39 -3.24
N ASN A 19 1.48 -15.50 -3.14
CA ASN A 19 2.91 -15.50 -3.32
C ASN A 19 3.30 -14.92 -4.69
N GLY A 20 4.26 -14.00 -4.71
CA GLY A 20 4.69 -13.28 -5.92
C GLY A 20 3.72 -12.18 -6.38
N ALA A 21 2.65 -11.88 -5.63
CA ALA A 21 1.72 -10.83 -6.02
C ALA A 21 2.37 -9.45 -5.95
N LYS A 22 2.17 -8.66 -7.01
CA LYS A 22 2.63 -7.26 -7.09
C LYS A 22 1.51 -6.33 -6.70
N LEU A 23 1.82 -5.38 -5.83
CA LEU A 23 0.87 -4.41 -5.31
C LEU A 23 1.41 -2.99 -5.40
N ARG A 24 0.50 -2.06 -5.67
CA ARG A 24 0.68 -0.65 -5.35
C ARG A 24 0.03 -0.38 -4.00
N VAL A 25 0.80 0.24 -3.12
CA VAL A 25 0.39 0.64 -1.76
C VAL A 25 0.43 2.15 -1.70
N ASP A 26 -0.72 2.77 -1.47
CA ASP A 26 -0.83 4.19 -1.19
C ASP A 26 -0.89 4.35 0.33
N LEU A 27 0.16 4.90 0.94
CA LEU A 27 0.23 5.18 2.37
C LEU A 27 -0.18 6.63 2.61
N LEU A 28 -1.09 6.88 3.55
CA LEU A 28 -1.56 8.21 3.89
C LEU A 28 -1.02 8.63 5.28
N GLY A 29 -0.60 9.88 5.38
CA GLY A 29 0.00 10.43 6.60
C GLY A 29 1.32 9.73 6.94
N ASP A 30 1.46 9.36 8.21
CA ASP A 30 2.65 8.68 8.74
C ASP A 30 2.58 7.15 8.71
N MET A 31 1.61 6.58 7.98
CA MET A 31 1.44 5.13 7.90
C MET A 31 2.63 4.45 7.22
N LYS A 32 3.05 3.30 7.74
CA LYS A 32 4.09 2.47 7.13
C LYS A 32 3.49 1.17 6.59
N ILE A 33 4.11 0.59 5.56
CA ILE A 33 3.66 -0.67 4.96
C ILE A 33 3.58 -1.80 6.00
N LYS A 34 4.53 -1.84 6.95
CA LYS A 34 4.56 -2.83 8.03
C LYS A 34 3.35 -2.78 8.98
N ASP A 35 2.65 -1.63 9.02
CA ASP A 35 1.48 -1.44 9.88
C ASP A 35 0.20 -1.95 9.22
N ILE A 36 0.25 -2.37 7.95
CA ILE A 36 -0.89 -2.87 7.17
C ILE A 36 -1.21 -4.32 7.59
N PRO A 37 -2.39 -4.58 8.21
CA PRO A 37 -2.76 -5.90 8.70
C PRO A 37 -2.74 -7.00 7.63
N GLU A 38 -3.20 -6.70 6.42
CA GLU A 38 -3.31 -7.64 5.29
C GLU A 38 -1.94 -8.14 4.81
N LEU A 39 -0.87 -7.40 5.10
CA LEU A 39 0.50 -7.73 4.69
C LEU A 39 1.31 -8.43 5.79
N LYS A 40 0.81 -8.53 7.03
CA LYS A 40 1.55 -9.13 8.16
C LYS A 40 1.94 -10.61 7.95
N GLY A 41 1.16 -11.33 7.16
CA GLY A 41 1.41 -12.74 6.83
C GLY A 41 2.39 -12.95 5.67
N PHE A 42 2.96 -11.89 5.11
CA PHE A 42 3.82 -11.96 3.94
C PHE A 42 5.19 -11.32 4.19
N THR A 43 6.20 -11.86 3.53
CA THR A 43 7.49 -11.18 3.34
C THR A 43 7.33 -10.15 2.23
N ILE A 44 7.77 -8.92 2.50
CA ILE A 44 7.58 -7.78 1.58
C ILE A 44 8.91 -7.44 0.91
N LYS A 45 8.93 -7.49 -0.42
CA LYS A 45 10.01 -6.99 -1.25
C LYS A 45 9.61 -5.64 -1.82
N TYR A 46 10.43 -4.63 -1.57
CA TYR A 46 10.26 -3.31 -2.17
C TYR A 46 10.75 -3.37 -3.62
N VAL A 47 9.85 -3.10 -4.56
CA VAL A 47 10.17 -3.09 -5.99
C VAL A 47 10.63 -1.71 -6.40
N THR A 48 9.77 -0.71 -6.22
CA THR A 48 10.02 0.67 -6.65
C THR A 48 9.34 1.67 -5.73
N LYS A 49 10.00 2.80 -5.47
CA LYS A 49 9.35 3.97 -4.85
C LYS A 49 8.54 4.70 -5.92
N GLY A 50 7.23 4.83 -5.71
CA GLY A 50 6.38 5.67 -6.54
C GLY A 50 6.53 7.15 -6.20
N TYR A 51 5.53 7.94 -6.60
CA TYR A 51 5.47 9.37 -6.31
C TYR A 51 4.97 9.65 -4.89
N GLU A 52 5.23 10.87 -4.42
CA GLU A 52 4.71 11.41 -3.16
C GLU A 52 3.97 12.71 -3.45
N ASP A 53 2.76 12.85 -2.94
CA ASP A 53 1.89 13.99 -3.18
C ASP A 53 1.01 14.31 -1.96
N LEU A 54 0.15 15.33 -2.06
CA LEU A 54 -0.84 15.67 -1.06
C LEU A 54 -2.23 15.33 -1.61
N VAL A 55 -2.99 14.53 -0.86
CA VAL A 55 -4.37 14.18 -1.21
C VAL A 55 -5.35 14.85 -0.25
N LYS A 56 -6.46 15.33 -0.80
CA LYS A 56 -7.53 15.93 0.01
C LYS A 56 -8.39 14.82 0.62
N GLN A 57 -8.43 14.76 1.94
CA GLN A 57 -9.25 13.83 2.72
C GLN A 57 -10.20 14.65 3.59
N GLY A 58 -11.43 14.86 3.10
CA GLY A 58 -12.36 15.84 3.68
C GLY A 58 -11.84 17.27 3.48
N ASN A 59 -11.68 18.02 4.58
CA ASN A 59 -11.12 19.38 4.55
C ASN A 59 -9.60 19.42 4.80
N LEU A 60 -8.94 18.29 4.98
CA LEU A 60 -7.50 18.22 5.27
C LEU A 60 -6.71 17.75 4.05
N LEU A 61 -5.50 18.30 3.90
CA LEU A 61 -4.49 17.76 2.99
C LEU A 61 -3.62 16.77 3.76
N VAL A 62 -3.54 15.54 3.25
CA VAL A 62 -2.80 14.45 3.87
C VAL A 62 -1.70 14.02 2.90
N PRO A 63 -0.44 13.89 3.35
CA PRO A 63 0.63 13.39 2.50
C PRO A 63 0.35 11.94 2.12
N ARG A 64 0.51 11.63 0.84
CA ARG A 64 0.40 10.28 0.29
C ARG A 64 1.75 9.86 -0.26
N LYS A 65 2.15 8.63 0.08
CA LYS A 65 3.36 8.00 -0.42
C LYS A 65 2.99 6.72 -1.15
N VAL A 66 3.25 6.69 -2.46
CA VAL A 66 2.99 5.52 -3.28
C VAL A 66 4.22 4.61 -3.28
N ARG A 67 4.00 3.32 -3.06
CA ARG A 67 5.06 2.29 -3.04
C ARG A 67 4.60 1.08 -3.83
N TYR A 68 5.49 0.54 -4.66
CA TYR A 68 5.27 -0.71 -5.37
C TYR A 68 6.03 -1.82 -4.66
N ILE A 69 5.30 -2.85 -4.26
CA ILE A 69 5.85 -3.99 -3.52
C ILE A 69 5.49 -5.29 -4.22
N GLU A 70 6.25 -6.32 -3.87
CA GLU A 70 5.95 -7.71 -4.20
C GLU A 70 5.91 -8.50 -2.89
N ILE A 71 4.90 -9.34 -2.72
CA ILE A 71 4.68 -10.10 -1.49
C ILE A 71 5.00 -11.57 -1.70
N PHE A 72 5.61 -12.19 -0.69
CA PHE A 72 5.96 -13.60 -0.68
C PHE A 72 5.38 -14.28 0.55
N LYS A 73 4.97 -15.55 0.43
CA LYS A 73 4.59 -16.33 1.61
C LYS A 73 5.80 -16.40 2.55
N LYS A 74 5.51 -16.28 3.84
CA LYS A 74 6.51 -16.38 4.89
C LYS A 74 6.97 -17.82 5.09
#